data_AF-A0A2Z6LH94-F1
#
_entry.id   AF-A0A2Z6LH94-F1
#
_cell.length_a   1.000
_cell.length_b   1.000
_cell.length_c   1.000
_cell.angle_alpha   90.00
_cell.angle_beta   90.00
_cell.angle_gamma   90.00
#
_symmetry.space_group_name_H-M   'P 1'
#
loop_
_entity.id
_entity.type
_entity.pdbx_description
1 polymer ?
#
loop_
_entity_poly.entity_id
_entity_poly.type
_entity_poly.pdbx_seq_one_letter_code
_entity_poly.pdbx_strand_id
1 'polypeptide(L)'
;MVETATVNPRVLLELFSMYRDWQEERVQEISKNQEEIENRIEVADALAIKLLQRYNHSTSTMKTASRHLSGVNSLQVEIGELKGRLTEVISNCDALCKRIAAEGPEPLRSSIKPFAIAKADEEICSSSSSLQTVTKTSPPSAE
;
A
#
# COMPACT_ATOMS: atom_id res chain seq x y z
N MET A 1 -47.01 -50.57 -56.92
CA MET A 1 -46.23 -51.60 -56.20
C MET A 1 -45.12 -50.85 -55.49
N VAL A 2 -45.25 -50.61 -54.19
CA VAL A 2 -44.25 -49.88 -53.42
C VAL A 2 -43.16 -50.89 -53.08
N GLU A 3 -42.02 -50.81 -53.77
CA GLU A 3 -40.84 -51.61 -53.42
C GLU A 3 -40.37 -51.15 -52.04
N THR A 4 -40.53 -52.02 -51.05
CA THR A 4 -39.96 -51.81 -49.72
C THR A 4 -38.46 -52.03 -49.80
N ALA A 5 -37.73 -50.96 -50.13
CA ALA A 5 -36.28 -50.90 -50.04
C ALA A 5 -35.85 -51.29 -48.62
N THR A 6 -35.39 -52.54 -48.46
CA THR A 6 -35.05 -53.10 -47.16
C THR A 6 -33.56 -52.91 -46.96
N VAL A 7 -33.20 -52.02 -46.02
CA VAL A 7 -31.80 -51.76 -45.68
C VAL A 7 -31.19 -53.01 -45.05
N ASN A 8 -29.98 -53.37 -45.47
CA ASN A 8 -29.27 -54.54 -44.94
C ASN A 8 -29.04 -54.37 -43.41
N PRO A 9 -29.56 -55.26 -42.55
CA PRO A 9 -29.44 -55.14 -41.10
C PRO A 9 -28.00 -55.08 -40.59
N ARG A 10 -27.04 -55.69 -41.32
CA ARG A 10 -25.63 -55.71 -40.94
C ARG A 10 -24.97 -54.33 -41.10
N VAL A 11 -25.30 -53.63 -42.18
CA VAL A 11 -24.84 -52.26 -42.44
C VAL A 11 -25.41 -51.30 -41.40
N LEU A 12 -26.68 -51.50 -41.03
CA LEU A 12 -27.33 -50.69 -39.99
C LEU A 12 -26.65 -50.88 -38.61
N LEU A 13 -26.30 -52.12 -38.25
CA LEU A 13 -25.56 -52.43 -37.03
C LEU A 13 -24.18 -51.77 -36.99
N GLU A 14 -23.44 -51.82 -38.10
CA GLU A 14 -22.12 -51.19 -38.23
C GLU A 14 -22.20 -49.67 -38.10
N LEU A 15 -23.20 -49.04 -38.73
CA LEU A 15 -23.45 -47.61 -38.62
C LEU A 15 -23.76 -47.20 -37.17
N PHE A 16 -24.61 -47.96 -36.47
CA PHE A 16 -24.90 -47.71 -35.06
C PHE A 16 -23.67 -47.90 -34.17
N SER A 17 -22.79 -48.85 -34.50
CA SER A 17 -21.53 -49.03 -33.77
C SER A 17 -20.62 -47.81 -33.96
N MET A 18 -20.36 -47.41 -35.22
CA MET A 18 -19.57 -46.21 -35.52
C MET A 18 -20.15 -44.95 -34.86
N TYR A 19 -21.48 -44.79 -34.87
CA TYR A 19 -22.13 -43.66 -34.22
C TYR A 19 -21.95 -43.68 -32.70
N ARG A 20 -22.05 -44.85 -32.06
CA ARG A 20 -21.79 -44.98 -30.62
C ARG A 20 -20.34 -44.66 -30.27
N ASP A 21 -19.39 -45.18 -31.05
CA ASP A 21 -17.97 -44.91 -30.81
C ASP A 21 -17.66 -43.42 -30.97
N TRP A 22 -18.25 -42.77 -31.99
CA TRP A 22 -18.14 -41.32 -32.17
C TRP A 22 -18.82 -40.53 -31.04
N GLN A 23 -19.99 -40.96 -30.55
CA GLN A 23 -20.66 -40.35 -29.41
C GLN A 23 -19.81 -40.43 -28.14
N GLU A 24 -19.22 -41.59 -27.86
CA GLU A 24 -18.34 -41.80 -26.71
C GLU A 24 -17.13 -40.87 -26.76
N GLU A 25 -16.47 -40.78 -27.92
CA GLU A 25 -15.35 -39.87 -28.13
C GLU A 25 -15.73 -38.41 -27.90
N ARG A 26 -16.89 -37.97 -28.41
CA ARG A 26 -17.39 -36.60 -28.21
C ARG A 26 -17.70 -36.31 -26.75
N VAL A 27 -18.30 -37.26 -26.03
CA VAL A 27 -18.57 -37.11 -24.59
C VAL A 27 -17.26 -36.95 -23.83
N GLN A 28 -16.25 -37.78 -24.11
CA GLN A 28 -14.94 -37.68 -23.45
C GLN A 28 -14.25 -36.34 -23.72
N GLU A 29 -14.30 -35.84 -24.96
CA GLU A 29 -13.74 -34.55 -25.32
C GLU A 29 -14.43 -33.39 -24.59
N ILE A 30 -15.78 -33.41 -24.55
CA ILE A 30 -16.57 -32.40 -23.83
C ILE A 30 -16.27 -32.45 -22.33
N SER A 31 -16.24 -33.63 -21.72
CA SER A 31 -15.96 -33.79 -20.30
C SER A 31 -14.58 -33.26 -19.92
N LYS A 32 -13.55 -33.57 -20.73
CA LYS A 32 -12.20 -33.06 -20.50
C LYS A 32 -12.14 -31.53 -20.61
N ASN A 33 -12.81 -30.95 -21.59
CA ASN A 33 -12.84 -29.50 -21.75
C ASN A 33 -13.62 -28.81 -20.61
N GLN A 34 -14.70 -29.43 -20.13
CA GLN A 34 -15.45 -28.93 -18.96
C GLN A 34 -14.59 -28.95 -17.69
N GLU A 35 -13.86 -30.04 -17.45
CA GLU A 35 -12.93 -30.15 -16.31
C GLU A 35 -11.83 -29.08 -16.37
N GLU A 36 -11.25 -28.81 -17.55
CA GLU A 36 -10.26 -27.75 -17.70
C GLU A 36 -10.85 -26.36 -17.38
N ILE A 37 -12.08 -26.09 -17.87
CA ILE A 37 -12.77 -24.82 -17.62
C ILE A 37 -13.07 -24.66 -16.12
N GLU A 38 -13.56 -25.70 -15.46
CA GLU A 38 -13.86 -25.70 -14.03
C GLU A 38 -12.61 -25.40 -13.20
N ASN A 39 -11.50 -26.10 -13.46
CA ASN A 39 -10.21 -25.85 -12.82
C ASN A 39 -9.75 -24.39 -13.00
N ARG A 40 -9.93 -23.81 -14.20
CA ARG A 40 -9.56 -22.41 -14.46
C ARG A 40 -10.46 -21.43 -13.70
N ILE A 41 -11.74 -21.73 -13.57
CA ILE A 41 -12.69 -20.92 -12.79
C ILE A 41 -12.30 -20.93 -11.31
N GLU A 42 -12.01 -22.11 -10.75
CA GLU A 42 -11.59 -22.23 -9.34
C GLU A 42 -10.32 -21.43 -9.03
N VAL A 43 -9.31 -21.54 -9.90
CA VAL A 43 -8.07 -20.76 -9.76
C VAL A 43 -8.35 -19.25 -9.87
N ALA A 44 -9.20 -18.84 -10.81
CA ALA A 44 -9.56 -17.44 -10.98
C ALA A 44 -10.30 -16.88 -9.76
N ASP A 45 -11.23 -17.63 -9.18
CA ASP A 45 -11.98 -17.22 -7.99
C ASP A 45 -11.05 -17.12 -6.76
N ALA A 46 -10.19 -18.12 -6.54
CA ALA A 46 -9.19 -18.09 -5.47
C ALA A 46 -8.24 -16.89 -5.62
N LEU A 47 -7.87 -16.53 -6.85
CA LEU A 47 -7.03 -15.36 -7.11
C LEU A 47 -7.79 -14.05 -6.86
N ALA A 48 -9.05 -13.95 -7.27
CA ALA A 48 -9.90 -12.78 -7.06
C ALA A 48 -10.08 -12.47 -5.57
N ILE A 49 -10.35 -13.51 -4.76
CA ILE A 49 -10.47 -13.39 -3.30
C ILE A 49 -9.14 -12.87 -2.70
N LYS A 50 -8.01 -13.46 -3.09
CA LYS A 50 -6.68 -13.03 -2.59
C LYS A 50 -6.38 -11.58 -2.98
N LEU A 51 -6.73 -11.18 -4.20
CA LEU A 51 -6.54 -9.80 -4.67
C LEU A 51 -7.38 -8.81 -3.87
N LEU A 52 -8.66 -9.14 -3.64
CA LEU A 52 -9.56 -8.32 -2.84
C LEU A 52 -9.07 -8.16 -1.40
N GLN A 53 -8.59 -9.26 -0.78
CA GLN A 53 -8.00 -9.21 0.56
C GLN A 53 -6.79 -8.28 0.63
N ARG A 54 -5.85 -8.40 -0.32
CA ARG A 54 -4.67 -7.49 -0.36
C ARG A 54 -5.08 -6.04 -0.58
N TYR A 55 -6.03 -5.80 -1.48
CA TYR A 55 -6.52 -4.45 -1.76
C TYR A 55 -7.13 -3.79 -0.52
N ASN A 56 -7.97 -4.51 0.21
CA ASN A 56 -8.60 -4.02 1.44
C ASN A 56 -7.57 -3.75 2.54
N HIS A 57 -6.58 -4.65 2.70
CA HIS A 57 -5.49 -4.45 3.66
C HIS A 57 -4.65 -3.21 3.31
N SER A 58 -4.26 -3.05 2.05
CA SER A 58 -3.53 -1.88 1.55
C SER A 58 -4.32 -0.59 1.80
N THR A 59 -5.61 -0.59 1.45
CA THR A 59 -6.50 0.56 1.66
C THR A 59 -6.62 0.93 3.15
N SER A 60 -6.75 -0.05 4.04
CA SER A 60 -6.80 0.18 5.49
C SER A 60 -5.49 0.79 6.02
N THR A 61 -4.36 0.26 5.55
CA THR A 61 -3.01 0.76 5.89
C THR A 61 -2.83 2.19 5.41
N MET A 62 -3.19 2.50 4.17
CA MET A 62 -3.13 3.86 3.60
C MET A 62 -4.02 4.83 4.37
N LYS A 63 -5.26 4.45 4.71
CA LYS A 63 -6.15 5.27 5.54
C LYS A 63 -5.54 5.57 6.90
N THR A 64 -4.86 4.60 7.49
CA THR A 64 -4.19 4.78 8.78
C THR A 64 -2.98 5.69 8.68
N ALA A 65 -2.12 5.49 7.69
CA ALA A 65 -1.00 6.40 7.41
C ALA A 65 -1.47 7.84 7.14
N SER A 66 -2.53 8.00 6.33
CA SER A 66 -3.15 9.30 6.05
C SER A 66 -3.65 10.00 7.33
N ARG A 67 -4.31 9.26 8.23
CA ARG A 67 -4.73 9.79 9.55
C ARG A 67 -3.53 10.26 10.38
N HIS A 68 -2.48 9.46 10.47
CA HIS A 68 -1.27 9.86 11.21
C HIS A 68 -0.62 11.12 10.62
N LEU A 69 -0.49 11.21 9.30
CA LEU A 69 0.07 12.39 8.63
C LEU A 69 -0.79 13.65 8.84
N SER A 70 -2.12 13.50 8.87
CA SER A 70 -2.99 14.64 9.18
C SER A 70 -2.76 15.20 10.60
N GLY A 71 -2.45 14.33 11.57
CA GLY A 71 -2.04 14.75 12.91
C GLY A 71 -0.70 15.49 12.93
N VAL A 72 0.28 15.04 12.14
CA VAL A 72 1.58 15.71 12.00
C VAL A 72 1.42 17.14 11.48
N ASN A 73 0.56 17.36 10.48
CA ASN A 73 0.29 18.70 9.96
C ASN A 73 -0.31 19.63 11.04
N SER A 74 -1.23 19.12 11.87
CA SER A 74 -1.79 19.89 12.99
C SER A 74 -0.71 20.29 14.00
N LEU A 75 0.10 19.33 14.43
CA LEU A 75 1.19 19.57 15.38
C LEU A 75 2.23 20.55 14.82
N GLN A 76 2.54 20.48 13.54
CA GLN A 76 3.45 21.43 12.89
C GLN A 76 2.95 22.88 12.99
N VAL A 77 1.63 23.11 12.83
CA VAL A 77 1.02 24.44 12.98
C VAL A 77 1.12 24.92 14.43
N GLU A 78 0.75 24.08 15.39
CA GLU A 78 0.80 24.42 16.83
C GLU A 78 2.22 24.75 17.30
N ILE A 79 3.22 23.98 16.85
CA ILE A 79 4.64 24.25 17.13
C ILE A 79 5.05 25.60 16.53
N GLY A 80 4.60 25.91 15.31
CA GLY A 80 4.85 27.20 14.66
C GLY A 80 4.29 28.38 15.45
N GLU A 81 3.04 28.27 15.91
CA GLU A 81 2.39 29.29 16.74
C GLU A 81 3.13 29.48 18.08
N LEU A 82 3.44 28.38 18.77
CA LEU A 82 4.14 28.41 20.05
C LEU A 82 5.53 29.05 19.91
N LYS A 83 6.25 28.73 18.83
CA LYS A 83 7.54 29.37 18.51
C LYS A 83 7.37 30.88 18.29
N GLY A 84 6.32 31.30 17.59
CA GLY A 84 5.99 32.72 17.42
C GLY A 84 5.78 33.44 18.75
N ARG A 85 4.92 32.87 19.61
CA ARG A 85 4.64 33.41 20.96
C ARG A 85 5.89 33.47 21.83
N LEU A 86 6.74 32.45 21.81
CA LEU A 86 7.99 32.45 22.56
C LEU A 86 8.95 33.55 22.05
N THR A 87 9.03 33.73 20.74
CA THR A 87 9.86 34.78 20.13
C THR A 87 9.38 36.17 20.56
N GLU A 88 8.07 36.39 20.61
CA GLU A 88 7.47 37.63 21.10
C GLU A 88 7.80 37.87 22.59
N VAL A 89 7.67 36.85 23.44
CA VAL A 89 8.02 36.95 24.86
C VAL A 89 9.49 37.29 25.05
N ILE A 90 10.40 36.62 24.33
CA ILE A 90 11.85 36.91 24.40
C ILE A 90 12.13 38.36 23.95
N SER A 91 11.49 38.81 22.87
CA SER A 91 11.63 40.19 22.38
C SER A 91 11.12 41.21 23.39
N ASN A 92 9.99 40.94 24.04
CA ASN A 92 9.44 41.78 25.09
C ASN A 92 10.38 41.84 26.31
N CYS A 93 10.91 40.69 26.75
CA CYS A 93 11.91 40.62 27.81
C CYS A 93 13.19 41.41 27.46
N ASP A 94 13.68 41.31 26.22
CA ASP A 94 14.84 42.07 25.76
C ASP A 94 14.58 43.58 25.76
N ALA A 95 13.41 44.01 25.27
CA ALA A 95 12.97 45.40 25.32
C ALA A 95 12.87 45.93 26.75
N LEU A 96 12.38 45.10 27.69
CA LEU A 96 12.32 45.44 29.10
C LEU A 96 13.73 45.55 29.70
N CYS A 97 14.63 44.60 29.41
CA CYS A 97 16.02 44.65 29.85
C CYS A 97 16.71 45.94 29.37
N LYS A 98 16.52 46.32 28.10
CA LYS A 98 17.03 47.57 27.54
C LYS A 98 16.48 48.80 28.26
N ARG A 99 15.19 48.81 28.59
CA ARG A 99 14.54 49.92 29.31
C ARG A 99 15.09 50.08 30.73
N ILE A 100 15.24 48.97 31.46
CA ILE A 100 15.83 49.02 32.81
C ILE A 100 17.30 49.44 32.74
N ALA A 101 18.05 49.00 31.72
CA ALA A 101 19.42 49.47 31.51
C ALA A 101 19.50 50.99 31.25
N ALA A 102 18.52 51.58 30.56
CA ALA A 102 18.49 53.01 30.26
C ALA A 102 17.97 53.87 31.44
N GLU A 103 16.86 53.47 32.05
CA GLU A 103 16.05 54.32 32.95
C GLU A 103 15.84 53.69 34.34
N GLY A 104 16.40 52.51 34.60
CA GLY A 104 16.16 51.77 35.83
C GLY A 104 16.96 52.27 37.06
N PRO A 105 16.51 51.95 38.28
CA PRO A 105 17.28 52.19 39.52
C PRO A 105 18.65 51.50 39.51
N GLU A 106 19.69 52.13 40.07
CA GLU A 106 21.08 51.61 40.13
C GLU A 106 21.20 50.09 40.47
N PRO A 107 20.51 49.56 41.49
CA PRO A 107 20.61 48.14 41.85
C PRO A 107 20.20 47.20 40.70
N LEU A 108 19.18 47.59 39.93
CA LEU A 108 18.65 46.79 38.84
C LEU A 108 19.52 46.87 37.58
N ARG A 109 20.14 48.03 37.31
CA ARG A 109 21.08 48.19 36.20
C ARG A 109 22.29 47.25 36.33
N SER A 110 22.76 47.03 37.56
CA SER A 110 23.91 46.15 37.83
C SER A 110 23.63 44.64 37.72
N SER A 111 22.35 44.24 37.75
CA SER A 111 21.92 42.83 37.85
C SER A 111 21.52 42.19 36.51
N ILE A 112 21.19 43.00 35.50
CA ILE A 112 20.64 42.51 34.23
C ILE A 112 21.73 41.97 33.31
N LYS A 113 21.52 40.74 32.80
CA LYS A 113 22.26 40.16 31.68
C LYS A 113 21.32 40.01 30.47
N PRO A 114 21.65 40.57 29.30
CA PRO A 114 20.85 40.35 28.09
C PRO A 114 20.75 38.87 27.73
N PHE A 115 19.60 38.46 27.19
CA PHE A 115 19.43 37.13 26.63
C PHE A 115 20.22 37.03 25.32
N ALA A 116 21.42 36.47 25.36
CA ALA A 116 22.17 36.15 24.15
C ALA A 116 21.54 34.94 23.47
N ILE A 117 20.86 35.17 22.34
CA ILE A 117 20.46 34.08 21.44
C ILE A 117 21.74 33.55 20.81
N ALA A 118 22.21 32.38 21.26
CA ALA A 118 23.25 31.66 20.55
C ALA A 118 22.72 31.36 19.14
N LYS A 119 23.37 31.89 18.11
CA LYS A 119 23.15 31.42 16.74
C LYS A 119 23.64 29.98 16.69
N ALA A 120 22.73 29.03 16.90
CA ALA A 120 22.96 27.66 16.48
C ALA A 120 22.88 27.64 14.95
N ASP A 121 24.01 27.88 14.30
CA ASP A 121 24.29 27.24 13.01
C ASP A 121 24.46 25.74 13.33
N GLU A 122 23.34 25.04 13.46
CA GLU A 122 23.33 23.58 13.49
C GLU A 122 22.72 23.12 12.18
N GLU A 123 23.61 22.79 11.23
CA GLU A 123 23.29 21.85 10.17
C GLU A 123 22.55 20.68 10.79
N ILE A 124 21.26 20.54 10.49
CA ILE A 124 20.54 19.31 10.72
C ILE A 124 21.18 18.30 9.75
N CYS A 125 22.25 17.65 10.21
CA CYS A 125 22.82 16.48 9.57
C CYS A 125 21.74 15.41 9.58
N SER A 126 20.92 15.41 8.53
CA SER A 126 19.94 14.37 8.23
C SER A 126 20.72 13.14 7.75
N SER A 127 21.40 12.49 8.69
CA SER A 127 21.90 11.14 8.50
C SER A 127 20.69 10.21 8.59
N SER A 128 20.00 10.00 7.46
CA SER A 128 19.12 8.85 7.29
C SER A 128 19.36 8.24 5.92
N SER A 129 20.33 7.32 5.95
CA SER A 129 20.65 6.22 5.05
C SER A 129 19.94 6.15 3.71
N SER A 130 20.75 6.30 2.67
CA SER A 130 20.47 5.99 1.27
C SER A 130 19.89 4.58 1.10
N LEU A 131 18.82 4.49 0.29
CA LEU A 131 18.30 3.26 -0.29
C LEU A 131 19.46 2.43 -0.89
N GLN A 132 19.73 1.26 -0.32
CA GLN A 132 20.48 0.21 -1.01
C GLN A 132 19.51 -0.84 -1.53
N THR A 133 19.22 -0.71 -2.83
CA THR A 133 18.71 -1.78 -3.68
C THR A 133 19.73 -2.91 -3.70
N VAL A 134 19.44 -4.04 -3.06
CA VAL A 134 20.20 -5.29 -3.28
C VAL A 134 19.31 -6.28 -4.02
N THR A 135 19.46 -6.25 -5.33
CA THR A 135 19.12 -7.35 -6.23
C THR A 135 20.28 -8.34 -6.19
N LYS A 136 20.03 -9.60 -5.78
CA LYS A 136 20.65 -10.85 -6.32
C LYS A 136 20.22 -12.12 -5.53
N THR A 137 19.24 -12.81 -6.10
CA THR A 137 19.19 -14.26 -6.45
C THR A 137 20.02 -15.28 -5.67
N SER A 138 19.37 -16.24 -4.98
CA SER A 138 19.40 -17.72 -5.22
C SER A 138 18.70 -18.54 -4.09
N PRO A 139 18.22 -19.78 -4.33
CA PRO A 139 17.25 -20.49 -3.47
C PRO A 139 17.87 -21.60 -2.59
N PRO A 140 17.16 -22.14 -1.57
CA PRO A 140 17.40 -23.48 -1.04
C PRO A 140 16.29 -24.44 -1.49
N SER A 141 16.61 -25.45 -2.31
CA SER A 141 16.87 -26.87 -1.95
C SER A 141 15.81 -27.50 -1.06
N ALA A 142 15.15 -28.49 -1.64
CA ALA A 142 14.22 -29.41 -1.03
C ALA A 142 14.93 -30.43 -0.14
N GLU A 143 14.29 -30.76 0.98
CA GLU A 143 14.23 -32.10 1.57
C GLU A 143 12.82 -32.30 2.15
#